data_AF-A0A173UII0-F1
#
_entry.id   AF-A0A173UII0-F1
#
_cell.length_a   1.000
_cell.length_b   1.000
_cell.length_c   1.000
_cell.angle_alpha   90.00
_cell.angle_beta   90.00
_cell.angle_gamma   90.00
#
_symmetry.space_group_name_H-M   'P 1'
#
loop_
_entity.id
_entity.type
_entity.pdbx_description
1 polymer ?
#
loop_
_entity_poly.entity_id
_entity_poly.type
_entity_poly.pdbx_seq_one_letter_code
_entity_poly.pdbx_strand_id
1 'polypeptide(L)'
;MKYRNGVEKSLLRDACADLLPRELLWRKKSPYPKTYHPAYEQMLIRRMREIMSDPNSPVLPLLDRSKTEAFLAAPKELGKPWFGQLMAGPQLIAYFIQINTWMQIYHLSI
;
A
#
# COMPACT_ATOMS: atom_id res chain seq x y z
N MET A 1 11.14 -29.03 -3.08
CA MET A 1 9.76 -28.93 -3.64
C MET A 1 9.16 -27.57 -3.28
N LYS A 2 8.54 -26.84 -4.23
CA LYS A 2 8.02 -25.48 -3.99
C LYS A 2 6.63 -25.44 -3.33
N TYR A 3 5.85 -26.51 -3.43
CA TYR A 3 4.50 -26.65 -2.88
C TYR A 3 4.23 -28.13 -2.58
N ARG A 4 3.70 -28.46 -1.41
CA ARG A 4 3.35 -29.83 -0.99
C ARG A 4 2.21 -29.79 0.02
N ASN A 5 1.27 -30.73 -0.06
CA ASN A 5 0.15 -30.87 0.87
C ASN A 5 -0.65 -29.57 1.11
N GLY A 6 -0.85 -28.77 0.06
CA GLY A 6 -1.58 -27.51 0.18
C GLY A 6 -0.77 -26.31 0.72
N VAL A 7 0.54 -26.49 0.97
CA VAL A 7 1.38 -25.47 1.59
C VAL A 7 2.50 -25.04 0.66
N GLU A 8 2.59 -23.73 0.42
CA GLU A 8 3.70 -23.12 -0.29
C GLU A 8 5.00 -23.13 0.52
N LYS A 9 6.13 -23.16 -0.20
CA LYS A 9 7.48 -23.11 0.39
C LYS A 9 7.77 -24.28 1.34
N SER A 10 7.17 -25.45 1.10
CA SER A 10 7.30 -26.62 2.00
C SER A 10 8.76 -26.99 2.31
N LEU A 11 9.64 -27.04 1.29
CA LEU A 11 11.06 -27.34 1.51
C LEU A 11 11.77 -26.32 2.42
N LEU A 12 11.45 -25.03 2.27
CA LEU A 12 12.01 -23.98 3.12
C LEU A 12 11.49 -24.08 4.54
N ARG A 13 10.21 -24.39 4.72
CA ARG A 13 9.60 -24.59 6.04
C ARG A 13 10.26 -25.78 6.76
N ASP A 14 10.39 -26.91 6.07
CA ASP A 14 11.05 -28.11 6.62
C ASP A 14 12.50 -27.84 7.03
N ALA A 15 13.26 -27.11 6.19
CA ALA A 15 14.66 -26.78 6.45
C ALA A 15 14.88 -25.79 7.60
N CYS A 16 13.83 -25.09 8.06
CA CYS A 16 13.91 -24.15 9.18
C CYS A 16 13.09 -24.60 10.40
N ALA A 17 12.63 -25.86 10.42
CA ALA A 17 11.68 -26.37 11.41
C ALA A 17 12.21 -26.31 12.85
N ASP A 18 13.53 -26.38 13.02
CA ASP A 18 14.26 -26.28 14.28
C ASP A 18 14.69 -24.84 14.64
N LEU A 19 14.55 -23.89 13.72
CA LEU A 19 15.00 -22.50 13.88
C LEU A 19 13.88 -21.53 14.29
N LEU A 20 12.61 -21.88 14.03
CA LEU A 20 11.47 -20.98 14.23
C LEU A 20 10.32 -21.66 14.98
N PRO A 21 9.56 -20.91 15.81
CA PRO A 21 8.31 -21.39 16.37
C PRO A 21 7.34 -21.89 15.29
N ARG A 22 6.63 -22.98 15.59
CA ARG A 22 5.67 -23.61 14.67
C ARG A 22 4.65 -22.62 14.10
N GLU A 23 4.20 -21.67 14.90
CA GLU A 23 3.24 -20.64 14.51
C GLU A 23 3.76 -19.74 13.37
N LEU A 24 5.05 -19.38 13.40
CA LEU A 24 5.68 -18.60 12.33
C LEU A 24 5.94 -19.48 11.11
N LEU A 25 6.37 -20.72 11.35
CA LEU A 25 6.72 -21.67 10.30
C LEU A 25 5.53 -22.12 9.45
N TRP A 26 4.30 -22.00 9.95
CA TRP A 26 3.07 -22.36 9.22
C TRP A 26 2.11 -21.18 9.01
N ARG A 27 2.55 -19.96 9.33
CA ARG A 27 1.77 -18.75 9.04
C ARG A 27 1.45 -18.68 7.54
N LYS A 28 0.17 -18.46 7.23
CA LYS A 28 -0.30 -18.20 5.86
C LYS A 28 0.38 -16.95 5.31
N LYS A 29 0.77 -16.98 4.04
CA LYS A 29 1.28 -15.78 3.35
C LYS A 29 0.21 -14.68 3.40
N SER A 30 0.50 -13.62 4.13
CA SER A 30 -0.20 -12.34 4.00
C SER A 30 0.63 -11.42 3.11
N PRO A 31 0.05 -10.79 2.09
CA PRO A 31 0.76 -9.82 1.26
C PRO A 31 1.20 -8.62 2.11
N TYR A 32 2.41 -8.13 1.85
CA TYR A 32 2.95 -6.92 2.46
C TYR A 32 3.23 -5.89 1.37
N PRO A 33 3.02 -4.58 1.62
CA PRO A 33 2.35 -4.00 2.79
C PRO A 33 0.82 -4.09 2.65
N LYS A 34 0.13 -4.54 3.72
CA LYS A 34 -1.34 -4.49 3.81
C LYS A 34 -1.73 -4.02 5.21
N THR A 35 -1.93 -2.71 5.35
CA THR A 35 -2.46 -2.09 6.58
C THR A 35 -3.91 -1.72 6.36
N TYR A 36 -4.82 -2.44 7.05
CA TYR A 36 -6.26 -2.16 7.03
C TYR A 36 -6.72 -1.32 8.21
N HIS A 37 -5.79 -0.70 8.95
CA HIS A 37 -6.15 0.05 10.15
C HIS A 37 -6.90 1.33 9.77
N PRO A 38 -8.16 1.54 10.21
CA PRO A 38 -8.97 2.68 9.79
C PRO A 38 -8.33 4.05 10.09
N ALA A 39 -7.62 4.16 11.22
CA ALA A 39 -6.92 5.40 11.56
C ALA A 39 -5.75 5.71 10.60
N TYR A 40 -5.10 4.68 10.04
CA TYR A 40 -4.03 4.89 9.05
C TYR A 40 -4.60 5.45 7.75
N GLU A 41 -5.72 4.89 7.28
CA GLU A 41 -6.43 5.41 6.11
C GLU A 41 -6.87 6.86 6.30
N GLN A 42 -7.48 7.19 7.45
CA GLN A 42 -7.89 8.58 7.75
C GLN A 42 -6.70 9.54 7.76
N MET A 43 -5.56 9.12 8.31
CA MET A 43 -4.32 9.91 8.29
C MET A 43 -3.84 10.16 6.86
N LEU A 44 -3.86 9.14 6.00
CA LEU A 44 -3.47 9.26 4.60
C LEU A 44 -4.41 10.18 3.82
N ILE A 45 -5.72 10.04 4.01
CA ILE A 45 -6.72 10.92 3.38
C ILE A 45 -6.47 12.38 3.77
N ARG A 46 -6.27 12.66 5.06
CA ARG A 46 -5.95 14.00 5.55
C ARG A 46 -4.67 14.54 4.90
N ARG A 47 -3.60 13.74 4.92
CA ARG A 47 -2.31 14.12 4.33
C ARG A 47 -2.40 14.39 2.84
N MET A 48 -3.18 13.60 2.11
CA MET A 48 -3.38 13.80 0.68
C MET A 48 -4.16 15.08 0.39
N ARG A 49 -5.18 15.40 1.20
CA ARG A 49 -5.91 16.68 1.09
C ARG A 49 -5.02 17.88 1.37
N GLU A 50 -4.11 17.79 2.34
CA GLU A 50 -3.09 18.83 2.58
C GLU A 50 -2.23 19.07 1.33
N ILE A 51 -1.74 18.00 0.69
CA ILE A 51 -0.98 18.09 -0.58
C ILE A 51 -1.84 18.74 -1.67
N MET A 52 -3.10 18.33 -1.82
CA MET A 52 -4.03 18.92 -2.80
C MET A 52 -4.38 20.39 -2.53
N SER A 53 -4.19 20.86 -1.30
CA SER A 53 -4.44 22.25 -0.90
C SER A 53 -3.22 23.17 -1.09
N ASP A 54 -2.01 22.60 -1.17
CA ASP A 54 -0.79 23.34 -1.45
C ASP A 54 -0.55 23.40 -2.97
N PRO A 55 -0.73 24.56 -3.62
CA PRO A 55 -0.55 24.70 -5.07
C PRO A 55 0.89 24.44 -5.54
N ASN A 56 1.87 24.47 -4.62
CA ASN A 56 3.27 24.19 -4.93
C ASN A 56 3.62 22.70 -4.85
N SER A 57 2.65 21.84 -4.51
CA SER A 57 2.90 20.40 -4.44
C SER A 57 3.27 19.85 -5.82
N PRO A 58 4.48 19.29 -6.00
CA PRO A 58 5.00 18.92 -7.33
C PRO A 58 4.26 17.73 -7.95
N VAL A 59 3.50 16.95 -7.16
CA VAL A 59 2.71 15.83 -7.68
C VAL A 59 1.43 16.27 -8.41
N LEU A 60 0.96 17.51 -8.21
CA LEU A 60 -0.33 17.96 -8.72
C LEU A 60 -0.51 17.86 -10.25
N PRO A 61 0.51 18.12 -11.09
CA PRO A 61 0.39 17.94 -12.55
C PRO A 61 0.07 16.51 -12.97
N LEU A 62 0.36 15.51 -12.13
CA LEU A 62 0.07 14.10 -12.40
C LEU A 62 -1.33 13.67 -11.97
N LEU A 63 -2.09 14.55 -11.31
CA LEU A 63 -3.34 14.22 -10.66
C LEU A 63 -4.51 15.02 -11.23
N ASP A 64 -5.60 14.32 -11.50
CA ASP A 64 -6.90 14.95 -11.73
C ASP A 64 -7.53 15.29 -10.36
N ARG A 65 -7.66 16.58 -10.07
CA ARG A 65 -8.10 17.06 -8.75
C ARG A 65 -9.50 16.55 -8.37
N SER A 66 -10.43 16.58 -9.32
CA SER A 66 -11.81 16.15 -9.11
C SER A 66 -11.89 14.65 -8.86
N LYS A 67 -11.18 13.84 -9.65
CA LYS A 67 -11.13 12.39 -9.45
C LYS A 67 -10.43 12.00 -8.16
N THR A 68 -9.38 12.73 -7.78
CA THR A 68 -8.66 12.47 -6.53
C THR A 68 -9.56 12.74 -5.33
N GLU A 69 -10.29 13.86 -5.29
CA GLU A 69 -11.21 14.14 -4.19
C GLU A 69 -12.36 13.13 -4.13
N ALA A 70 -12.93 12.77 -5.28
CA ALA A 70 -13.97 11.73 -5.35
C ALA A 70 -13.47 10.37 -4.82
N PHE A 71 -12.22 10.01 -5.14
CA PHE A 71 -11.58 8.79 -4.64
C PHE A 71 -11.37 8.83 -3.12
N LEU A 72 -10.91 9.97 -2.57
CA LEU A 72 -10.71 10.17 -1.13
C LEU A 72 -12.03 10.18 -0.34
N ALA A 73 -13.14 10.53 -0.98
CA ALA A 73 -14.48 10.56 -0.37
C ALA A 73 -15.26 9.23 -0.50
N ALA A 74 -14.81 8.32 -1.35
CA ALA A 74 -15.53 7.08 -1.65
C ALA A 74 -15.59 6.11 -0.44
N PRO A 75 -16.68 5.34 -0.28
CA PRO A 75 -16.79 4.33 0.77
C PRO A 75 -15.74 3.22 0.67
N LYS A 76 -15.47 2.59 1.82
CA LYS A 76 -14.42 1.58 2.10
C LYS A 76 -14.45 0.29 1.29
N GLU A 77 -15.44 0.08 0.42
CA GLU A 77 -15.40 -1.04 -0.53
C GLU A 77 -14.37 -0.69 -1.61
N LEU A 78 -13.11 -0.82 -1.22
CA LEU A 78 -11.94 -0.67 -2.06
C LEU A 78 -12.18 -1.47 -3.34
N GLY A 79 -12.47 -0.73 -4.41
CA GLY A 79 -12.54 -1.28 -5.75
C GLY A 79 -11.27 -2.03 -6.11
N LYS A 80 -11.30 -2.69 -7.27
CA LYS A 80 -10.16 -3.51 -7.73
C LYS A 80 -8.84 -2.73 -7.60
N PRO A 81 -7.83 -3.29 -6.90
CA PRO A 81 -6.54 -2.64 -6.76
C PRO A 81 -5.97 -2.23 -8.12
N TRP A 82 -5.38 -1.04 -8.18
CA TRP A 82 -4.73 -0.51 -9.38
C TRP A 82 -3.61 -1.42 -9.88
N PHE A 83 -2.87 -2.03 -8.94
CA PHE A 83 -1.77 -2.94 -9.22
C PHE A 83 -1.82 -4.19 -8.34
N GLY A 84 -1.96 -5.34 -9.01
CA GLY A 84 -1.92 -6.65 -8.40
C GLY A 84 -2.94 -6.82 -7.27
N GLN A 85 -2.50 -7.33 -6.13
CA GLN A 85 -3.34 -7.51 -4.93
C GLN A 85 -3.04 -6.47 -3.82
N LEU A 86 -2.22 -5.44 -4.13
CA LEU A 86 -1.53 -4.62 -3.13
C LEU A 86 -1.99 -3.15 -3.15
N MET A 87 -2.15 -2.55 -4.33
CA MET A 87 -2.42 -1.11 -4.46
C MET A 87 -3.93 -0.82 -4.41
N ALA A 88 -4.56 -1.16 -3.30
CA ALA A 88 -5.95 -0.81 -3.02
C ALA A 88 -6.00 0.49 -2.17
N GLY A 89 -7.07 1.28 -2.27
CA GLY A 89 -7.42 2.43 -1.41
C GLY A 89 -6.27 3.10 -0.65
N PRO A 90 -6.07 2.78 0.65
CA PRO A 90 -5.02 3.38 1.49
C PRO A 90 -3.63 3.29 0.89
N GLN A 91 -3.28 2.16 0.27
CA GLN A 91 -1.95 1.96 -0.28
C GLN A 91 -1.71 2.86 -1.51
N LEU A 92 -2.74 3.10 -2.33
CA LEU A 92 -2.64 4.01 -3.46
C LEU A 92 -2.50 5.47 -3.00
N ILE A 93 -3.23 5.87 -1.95
CA ILE A 93 -3.07 7.21 -1.34
C ILE A 93 -1.64 7.38 -0.82
N ALA A 94 -1.14 6.41 -0.07
CA ALA A 94 0.23 6.41 0.44
C ALA A 94 1.26 6.52 -0.70
N TYR A 95 1.03 5.84 -1.83
CA TYR A 95 1.92 5.90 -2.98
C TYR A 95 2.00 7.31 -3.58
N PHE A 96 0.88 8.03 -3.74
CA PHE A 96 0.91 9.41 -4.24
C PHE A 96 1.60 10.37 -3.25
N ILE A 97 1.38 10.18 -1.94
CA ILE A 97 2.10 10.94 -0.90
C ILE A 97 3.61 10.67 -1.00
N GLN A 98 4.01 9.42 -1.23
CA GLN A 98 5.42 9.03 -1.40
C GLN A 98 6.04 9.64 -2.65
N ILE A 99 5.32 9.65 -3.79
CA ILE A 99 5.78 10.33 -5.01
C ILE A 99 5.98 11.81 -4.74
N ASN A 100 5.00 12.50 -4.15
CA ASN A 100 5.14 13.92 -3.81
C ASN A 100 6.35 14.18 -2.93
N THR A 101 6.52 13.37 -1.88
CA THR A 101 7.64 13.49 -0.94
C THR A 101 8.97 13.26 -1.65
N TRP A 102 9.05 12.25 -2.51
CA TRP A 102 10.23 11.97 -3.33
C TRP A 102 10.56 13.15 -4.26
N MET A 103 9.57 13.69 -4.96
CA MET A 103 9.75 14.87 -5.82
C MET A 103 10.23 16.08 -5.02
N GLN A 104 9.72 16.30 -3.81
CA GLN A 104 10.16 17.38 -2.92
C GLN A 104 11.62 17.18 -2.47
N ILE A 105 11.99 15.98 -2.03
CA ILE A 105 13.36 15.66 -1.56
C ILE A 105 14.40 15.87 -2.66
N TYR A 106 14.07 15.49 -3.89
CA TYR A 106 14.99 15.55 -5.03
C TYR A 106 14.77 16.77 -5.92
N HIS A 107 13.93 17.73 -5.49
CA HIS A 107 13.64 18.98 -6.20
C HIS A 107 13.19 18.76 -7.65
N LEU A 108 12.31 17.79 -7.87
CA LEU A 108 11.78 17.43 -9.18
C LEU A 108 10.51 18.22 -9.51
N SER A 109 10.38 18.63 -10.77
CA SER A 109 9.20 19.30 -11.32
C SER A 109 8.83 18.70 -12.68
N ILE A 110 7.59 18.91 -13.11
CA ILE A 110 7.03 18.46 -14.40
C ILE A 110 6.49 19.67 -15.14
#